data_AF-A0A7C7HMQ5-F1
#
_entry.id   AF-A0A7C7HMQ5-F1
#
_cell.length_a   1.000
_cell.length_b   1.000
_cell.length_c   1.000
_cell.angle_alpha   90.00
_cell.angle_beta   90.00
_cell.angle_gamma   90.00
#
_symmetry.space_group_name_H-M   'P 1'
#
loop_
_entity.id
_entity.type
_entity.pdbx_description
1 polymer ?
#
loop_
_entity_poly.entity_id
_entity_poly.type
_entity_poly.pdbx_seq_one_letter_code
_entity_poly.pdbx_strand_id
1 'polypeptide(L)'
;MLKAGWVDEVRTLMKQYPDEVLHPLDSIGYSQIITYLNDEISEEELETEISLRTRQFAIRQIKWFRKETIDLTIKMSVEQSLKVVTEEIVQNLKFNS
;
A
#
# COMPACT_ATOMS: atom_id res chain seq x y z
N MET A 1 2.62 -8.52 -6.77
CA MET A 1 3.75 -8.38 -5.82
C MET A 1 4.28 -9.72 -5.37
N LEU A 2 3.44 -10.67 -4.92
CA LEU A 2 3.87 -12.01 -4.53
C LEU A 2 4.73 -12.72 -5.59
N LYS A 3 4.24 -12.81 -6.84
CA LYS A 3 4.96 -13.41 -7.98
C LYS A 3 6.26 -12.70 -8.38
N ALA A 4 6.54 -11.52 -7.83
CA ALA A 4 7.74 -10.74 -8.14
C ALA A 4 8.86 -10.94 -7.09
N GLY A 5 8.78 -11.97 -6.24
CA GLY A 5 9.82 -12.31 -5.25
C GLY A 5 9.62 -11.67 -3.88
N TRP A 6 8.42 -11.14 -3.58
CA TRP A 6 8.16 -10.49 -2.30
C TRP A 6 8.29 -11.46 -1.10
N VAL A 7 7.89 -12.73 -1.27
CA VAL A 7 8.06 -13.74 -0.22
C VAL A 7 9.53 -14.00 0.09
N ASP A 8 10.39 -13.99 -0.93
CA ASP A 8 11.83 -14.18 -0.75
C ASP A 8 12.50 -12.98 -0.07
N GLU A 9 12.03 -11.77 -0.36
CA GLU A 9 12.44 -10.54 0.33
C GLU A 9 12.14 -10.65 1.84
N VAL A 10 10.91 -10.99 2.21
CA VAL A 10 10.52 -11.13 3.63
C VAL A 10 11.32 -12.23 4.32
N ARG A 11 11.49 -13.39 3.66
CA ARG A 11 12.32 -14.49 4.18
C ARG A 11 13.76 -14.04 4.43
N THR A 12 14.31 -13.21 3.55
CA THR A 12 15.67 -12.68 3.69
C THR A 12 15.78 -11.73 4.87
N LEU A 13 14.80 -10.83 5.04
CA LEU A 13 14.75 -9.89 6.16
C LEU A 13 14.65 -10.62 7.51
N MET A 14 13.79 -11.63 7.63
CA MET A 14 13.67 -12.43 8.86
C MET A 14 14.97 -13.16 9.23
N LYS A 15 15.74 -13.60 8.22
CA LYS A 15 17.05 -14.25 8.46
C LYS A 15 18.14 -13.27 8.85
N GLN A 16 18.10 -12.05 8.28
CA GLN A 16 19.10 -11.03 8.57
C GLN A 16 18.91 -10.41 9.95
N TYR A 17 17.66 -10.31 10.43
CA TYR A 17 17.31 -9.64 11.67
C TYR A 17 16.40 -10.52 12.55
N PRO A 18 16.88 -11.67 13.05
CA PRO A 18 16.04 -12.67 13.74
C PRO A 18 15.49 -12.21 15.10
N ASP A 19 16.22 -11.34 15.81
CA ASP A 19 15.87 -10.88 17.17
C ASP A 19 15.38 -9.42 17.20
N GLU A 20 15.19 -8.79 16.03
CA GLU A 20 14.75 -7.39 15.95
C GLU A 20 13.24 -7.28 15.74
N VAL A 21 12.61 -6.41 16.54
CA VAL A 21 11.25 -5.96 16.26
C VAL A 21 11.31 -4.93 15.13
N LEU A 22 11.15 -5.40 13.89
CA LEU A 22 11.12 -4.55 12.72
C LEU A 22 9.70 -4.05 12.46
N HIS A 23 9.39 -2.82 12.89
CA HIS A 23 8.10 -2.16 12.59
C HIS A 23 7.66 -2.19 11.11
N PRO A 24 8.57 -2.14 10.10
CA PRO A 24 8.17 -2.32 8.71
C PRO A 24 7.50 -3.67 8.42
N LEU A 25 7.83 -4.73 9.17
CA LEU A 25 7.25 -6.06 9.01
C LEU A 25 5.80 -6.14 9.52
N ASP A 26 5.37 -5.18 10.35
CA ASP A 26 3.98 -5.07 10.80
C ASP A 26 3.03 -4.53 9.71
N SER A 27 3.58 -4.07 8.59
CA SER A 27 2.80 -3.52 7.49
C SER A 27 1.96 -4.60 6.77
N ILE A 28 0.92 -4.13 6.06
CA ILE A 28 0.06 -4.99 5.23
C ILE A 28 0.92 -5.63 4.15
N GLY A 29 0.77 -6.93 3.94
CA GLY A 29 1.63 -7.72 3.07
C GLY A 29 2.69 -8.46 3.88
N TYR A 30 3.61 -7.72 4.49
CA TYR A 30 4.72 -8.31 5.26
C TYR A 30 4.23 -9.20 6.40
N SER A 31 3.31 -8.69 7.22
CA SER A 31 2.73 -9.46 8.33
C SER A 31 2.03 -10.73 7.86
N GLN A 32 1.33 -10.69 6.72
CA GLN A 32 0.67 -11.87 6.15
C GLN A 32 1.68 -12.87 5.57
N ILE A 33 2.74 -12.37 4.92
CA ILE A 33 3.81 -13.23 4.40
C ILE A 33 4.53 -13.93 5.56
N ILE A 34 4.75 -13.26 6.69
CA ILE A 34 5.33 -13.88 7.89
C ILE A 34 4.44 -15.00 8.41
N THR A 35 3.13 -14.78 8.54
CA THR A 35 2.20 -15.85 8.96
C THR A 35 2.19 -17.03 7.98
N TYR A 36 2.31 -16.77 6.68
CA TYR A 36 2.46 -17.82 5.67
C TYR A 36 3.79 -18.58 5.82
N LEU A 37 4.91 -17.87 6.04
CA LEU A 37 6.22 -18.46 6.25
C LEU A 37 6.34 -19.26 7.56
N ASN A 38 5.45 -19.00 8.52
CA ASN A 38 5.30 -19.77 9.75
C ASN A 38 4.31 -20.95 9.61
N ASP A 39 3.86 -21.27 8.40
CA ASP A 39 2.88 -22.33 8.09
C ASP A 39 1.50 -22.15 8.78
N GLU A 40 1.14 -20.92 9.17
CA GLU A 40 -0.14 -20.62 9.84
C GLU A 40 -1.31 -20.43 8.86
N ILE A 41 -1.00 -20.08 7.60
CA ILE A 41 -1.96 -19.91 6.50
C ILE A 41 -1.41 -20.53 5.21
N SER A 42 -2.29 -20.93 4.31
CA SER A 42 -1.94 -21.40 2.97
C SER A 42 -1.57 -20.24 2.02
N GLU A 43 -0.99 -20.58 0.87
CA GLU A 43 -0.65 -19.60 -0.18
C GLU A 43 -1.90 -18.93 -0.78
N GLU A 44 -3.01 -19.66 -0.89
CA GLU A 44 -4.28 -19.12 -1.38
C GLU A 44 -4.89 -18.13 -0.36
N GLU A 45 -4.80 -18.46 0.93
CA GLU A 45 -5.22 -17.57 2.02
C GLU A 45 -4.33 -16.33 2.11
N LEU A 46 -3.02 -16.45 1.85
CA LEU A 46 -2.08 -15.32 1.82
C LEU A 46 -2.53 -14.25 0.82
N GLU A 47 -2.78 -14.63 -0.44
CA GLU A 47 -3.20 -13.67 -1.47
C GLU A 47 -4.55 -13.03 -1.14
N THR A 48 -5.48 -13.83 -0.62
CA THR A 48 -6.80 -13.38 -0.21
C THR A 48 -6.73 -12.37 0.94
N GLU A 49 -5.93 -12.65 1.97
CA GLU A 49 -5.81 -11.81 3.16
C GLU A 49 -5.12 -10.49 2.85
N ILE A 50 -4.05 -10.49 2.05
CA ILE A 50 -3.38 -9.27 1.58
C ILE A 50 -4.36 -8.39 0.82
N SER A 51 -5.12 -8.99 -0.11
CA SER A 51 -6.11 -8.27 -0.92
C SER A 51 -7.22 -7.66 -0.06
N LEU A 52 -7.74 -8.43 0.90
CA LEU A 52 -8.77 -7.99 1.82
C LEU A 52 -8.30 -6.82 2.68
N ARG A 53 -7.13 -6.94 3.32
CA ARG A 53 -6.57 -5.89 4.19
C ARG A 53 -6.23 -4.63 3.41
N THR A 54 -5.67 -4.77 2.22
CA THR A 54 -5.38 -3.64 1.32
C THR A 54 -6.66 -2.89 0.96
N ARG A 55 -7.74 -3.61 0.64
CA ARG A 55 -9.05 -3.00 0.36
C ARG A 55 -9.62 -2.28 1.58
N GLN A 56 -9.57 -2.90 2.75
CA GLN A 56 -10.04 -2.26 3.99
C GLN A 56 -9.23 -1.00 4.32
N PHE A 57 -7.91 -1.04 4.10
CA PHE A 57 -7.03 0.11 4.29
C PHE A 57 -7.37 1.25 3.33
N ALA A 58 -7.56 0.95 2.04
CA ALA A 58 -8.01 1.94 1.05
C ALA A 58 -9.36 2.58 1.44
N ILE A 59 -10.31 1.79 1.92
CA ILE A 59 -11.60 2.30 2.42
C ILE A 59 -11.39 3.24 3.63
N ARG A 60 -10.51 2.88 4.56
CA ARG A 60 -10.16 3.73 5.71
C ARG A 60 -9.53 5.04 5.26
N GLN A 61 -8.59 5.00 4.31
CA GLN A 61 -7.97 6.20 3.73
C GLN A 61 -9.03 7.11 3.09
N ILE A 62 -9.93 6.56 2.26
CA ILE A 62 -11.03 7.34 1.65
C ILE A 62 -11.91 7.97 2.72
N LYS A 63 -12.28 7.23 3.76
CA LYS A 63 -13.09 7.76 4.87
C LYS A 63 -12.37 8.88 5.64
N TRP A 64 -11.06 8.76 5.82
CA TRP A 64 -10.23 9.77 6.46
C TRP A 64 -10.15 11.04 5.61
N PHE A 65 -9.78 10.93 4.32
CA PHE A 65 -9.72 12.07 3.40
C PHE A 65 -11.06 12.81 3.26
N ARG A 66 -12.20 12.11 3.32
CA ARG A 66 -13.53 12.75 3.29
C ARG A 66 -13.81 13.66 4.49
N LYS A 67 -13.09 13.51 5.59
CA LYS A 67 -13.24 14.33 6.81
C LYS A 67 -12.24 15.48 6.86
N GLU A 68 -11.21 15.44 6.03
CA GLU A 68 -10.17 16.47 5.97
C GLU A 68 -10.59 17.62 5.06
N THR A 69 -10.09 18.81 5.36
CA THR A 69 -10.20 19.96 4.44
C THR A 69 -9.09 19.81 3.42
N ILE A 70 -9.45 19.53 2.17
CA ILE A 70 -8.51 19.28 1.08
C ILE A 70 -8.63 20.41 0.06
N ASP A 71 -7.53 21.13 -0.16
CA ASP A 71 -7.49 22.28 -1.08
C ASP A 71 -7.57 21.87 -2.56
N LEU A 72 -7.08 20.66 -2.88
CA LEU A 72 -7.07 20.13 -4.25
C LEU A 72 -7.31 18.62 -4.25
N THR A 73 -8.34 18.19 -4.97
CA THR A 73 -8.61 16.77 -5.25
C THR A 73 -8.60 16.54 -6.75
N ILE A 74 -7.66 15.73 -7.22
CA ILE A 74 -7.56 15.34 -8.63
C ILE A 74 -8.15 13.95 -8.79
N LYS A 75 -9.10 13.81 -9.71
CA LYS A 75 -9.64 12.49 -10.07
C LYS A 75 -8.69 11.85 -11.07
N MET A 76 -8.10 10.73 -10.68
CA MET A 76 -7.24 9.92 -11.53
C MET A 76 -8.08 8.95 -12.38
N SER A 77 -7.76 8.84 -13.66
CA SER A 77 -8.30 7.84 -14.58
C SER A 77 -7.17 7.23 -15.42
N VAL A 78 -7.37 6.01 -15.92
CA VAL A 78 -6.35 5.30 -16.71
C VAL A 78 -6.10 5.99 -18.06
N GLU A 79 -7.11 6.72 -18.54
CA GLU A 79 -7.09 7.46 -19.80
C GLU A 79 -6.37 8.82 -19.68
N GLN A 80 -6.14 9.31 -18.47
CA GLN A 80 -5.46 10.58 -18.24
C GLN A 80 -3.95 10.42 -18.33
N SER A 81 -3.32 11.25 -19.18
CA SER A 81 -1.86 11.34 -19.22
C SER A 81 -1.31 12.06 -18.00
N LEU A 82 -0.12 11.65 -17.54
CA LEU A 82 0.59 12.32 -16.44
C LEU A 82 0.79 13.81 -16.70
N LYS A 83 0.97 14.21 -17.97
CA LYS A 83 1.14 15.62 -18.36
C LYS A 83 -0.07 16.45 -17.94
N VAL A 84 -1.28 15.97 -18.24
CA VAL A 84 -2.53 16.66 -17.91
C VAL A 84 -2.68 16.82 -16.39
N VAL A 85 -2.38 15.75 -15.63
CA VAL A 85 -2.41 15.79 -14.16
C VAL A 85 -1.42 16.82 -13.62
N THR A 86 -0.19 16.86 -14.14
CA THR A 86 0.81 17.83 -13.68
C THR A 86 0.44 19.28 -14.00
N GLU A 87 -0.18 19.52 -15.16
CA GLU A 87 -0.65 20.86 -15.55
C GLU A 87 -1.77 21.34 -14.62
N GLU A 88 -2.71 20.47 -14.26
CA GLU A 88 -3.80 20.75 -13.31
C GLU A 88 -3.26 21.13 -11.92
N ILE A 89 -2.25 20.41 -11.41
CA ILE A 89 -1.59 20.73 -10.14
C ILE A 89 -0.97 22.14 -10.20
N VAL A 90 -0.18 22.42 -11.24
CA VAL A 90 0.53 23.70 -11.38
C VAL A 90 -0.44 24.87 -11.50
N GLN A 91 -1.55 24.70 -12.24
CA GLN A 91 -2.57 25.74 -12.37
C GLN A 91 -3.20 26.07 -11.03
N ASN A 92 -3.65 25.06 -10.27
CA ASN A 92 -4.29 25.28 -8.97
C ASN A 92 -3.37 25.92 -7.92
N LEU A 93 -2.06 25.62 -7.95
CA LEU A 93 -1.09 26.27 -7.06
C LEU A 93 -0.91 27.77 -7.36
N LYS A 94 -0.97 28.17 -8.63
CA LYS A 94 -0.82 29.58 -9.06
C LYS A 94 -2.00 30.47 -8.70
N PHE A 95 -3.20 29.92 -8.54
CA PHE A 95 -4.41 30.69 -8.19
C PHE A 95 -4.59 30.91 -6.68
N ASN A 96 -3.84 30.19 -5.84
CA ASN A 96 -3.86 30.31 -4.38
C ASN A 96 -2.68 31.15 -3.82
N SER A 97 -1.93 31.82 -4.69
CA SER A 97 -0.81 32.74 -4.36
C SER A 97 -1.24 34.20 -4.47
#